data_AF-A0A7S2A8N5-F1
#
_entry.id   AF-A0A7S2A8N5-F1
#
_cell.length_a   1.000
_cell.length_b   1.000
_cell.length_c   1.000
_cell.angle_alpha   90.00
_cell.angle_beta   90.00
_cell.angle_gamma   90.00
#
_symmetry.space_group_name_H-M   'P 1'
#
loop_
_entity.id
_entity.type
_entity.pdbx_description
1 polymer ?
#
loop_
_entity_poly.entity_id
_entity_poly.type
_entity_poly.pdbx_seq_one_letter_code
_entity_poly.pdbx_strand_id
1 'polypeptide(L)'
;SVGIVGGGLAGLSVARHILRKSAERNMGITVTVLDREGGPGVGGASAVAGGLLHPFSPRGKLVHMGREGLEAANDLISSAQTHERGCVLRDRIYRVALTEANVVQLKRTASDHPELATWLSAEDIRRECGAGE
;
A
#
# COMPACT_ATOMS: atom_id res chain seq x y z
N SER A 1 13.00 22.12 -14.20
CA SER A 1 11.99 22.08 -13.12
C SER A 1 10.85 21.16 -13.52
N VAL A 2 10.13 20.57 -12.57
CA VAL A 2 8.97 19.71 -12.81
C VAL A 2 7.79 20.23 -11.99
N GLY A 3 6.63 20.43 -12.63
CA GLY A 3 5.37 20.73 -11.96
C GLY A 3 4.51 19.48 -11.84
N ILE A 4 3.92 19.25 -10.66
CA ILE A 4 3.00 18.14 -10.38
C ILE A 4 1.67 18.74 -9.94
N VAL A 5 0.58 18.40 -10.63
CA VAL A 5 -0.78 18.82 -10.29
C VAL A 5 -1.46 17.70 -9.51
N GLY A 6 -1.81 17.98 -8.25
CA GLY A 6 -2.34 17.04 -7.27
C GLY A 6 -1.28 16.63 -6.25
N GLY A 7 -1.52 16.96 -4.99
CA GLY A 7 -0.69 16.70 -3.81
C GLY A 7 -1.19 15.54 -2.95
N GLY A 8 -2.00 14.64 -3.51
CA GLY A 8 -2.34 13.35 -2.88
C GLY A 8 -1.18 12.34 -2.95
N LEU A 9 -1.44 11.09 -2.51
CA LEU A 9 -0.44 10.03 -2.46
C LEU A 9 0.27 9.83 -3.81
N ALA A 10 -0.46 9.80 -4.92
CA ALA A 10 0.12 9.60 -6.24
C ALA A 10 1.10 10.72 -6.63
N GLY A 11 0.70 11.99 -6.46
CA GLY A 11 1.53 13.14 -6.83
C GLY A 11 2.78 13.26 -5.95
N LEU A 12 2.61 13.09 -4.63
CA LEU A 12 3.75 13.10 -3.70
C LEU A 12 4.70 11.91 -3.91
N SER A 13 4.17 10.75 -4.28
CA SER A 13 4.98 9.59 -4.66
C SER A 13 5.85 9.90 -5.88
N VAL A 14 5.28 10.53 -6.92
CA VAL A 14 6.03 10.97 -8.10
C VAL A 14 7.10 11.98 -7.71
N ALA A 15 6.76 12.98 -6.88
CA ALA A 15 7.70 13.99 -6.41
C ALA A 15 8.92 13.35 -5.74
N ARG A 16 8.71 12.41 -4.80
CA ARG A 16 9.80 11.69 -4.14
C ARG A 16 10.66 10.90 -5.12
N HIS A 17 10.04 10.16 -6.05
CA HIS A 17 10.79 9.35 -7.01
C HIS A 17 11.65 10.21 -7.95
N ILE A 18 11.13 11.35 -8.40
CA ILE A 18 11.89 12.32 -9.19
C ILE A 18 13.06 12.85 -8.37
N LEU A 19 12.83 13.33 -7.15
CA LEU A 19 13.88 13.89 -6.30
C LEU A 19 14.97 12.85 -6.00
N ARG A 20 14.58 11.61 -5.65
CA ARG A 20 15.53 10.51 -5.38
C ARG A 20 16.39 10.20 -6.60
N LYS A 21 15.78 9.98 -7.77
CA LYS A 21 16.52 9.70 -9.01
C LYS A 21 17.38 10.88 -9.48
N SER A 22 16.95 12.11 -9.20
CA SER A 22 17.73 13.31 -9.51
C SER A 22 18.98 13.38 -8.63
N ALA A 23 18.85 13.09 -7.33
CA ALA A 23 19.97 13.03 -6.41
C ALA A 23 20.97 11.92 -6.79
N GLU A 24 20.48 10.71 -7.14
CA GLU A 24 21.32 9.60 -7.64
C GLU A 24 22.15 9.98 -8.87
N ARG A 25 21.62 10.89 -9.71
CA ARG A 25 22.26 11.36 -10.95
C ARG A 25 22.99 12.70 -10.80
N ASN A 26 23.08 13.22 -9.57
CA ASN A 26 23.65 14.54 -9.27
C ASN A 26 23.03 15.67 -10.11
N MET A 27 21.71 15.61 -10.33
CA MET A 27 20.94 16.60 -11.08
C MET A 27 20.19 17.54 -10.14
N GLY A 28 20.41 18.85 -10.29
CA GLY A 28 19.64 19.88 -9.59
C GLY A 28 18.24 20.06 -10.18
N ILE A 29 17.27 19.27 -9.71
CA ILE A 29 15.86 19.37 -10.14
C ILE A 29 15.01 19.99 -9.03
N THR A 30 14.32 21.08 -9.37
CA THR A 30 13.24 21.64 -8.55
C THR A 30 11.91 21.00 -8.92
N VAL A 31 11.18 20.49 -7.91
CA VAL A 31 9.82 19.96 -8.04
C VAL A 31 8.85 20.92 -7.35
N THR A 32 7.79 21.32 -8.07
CA THR A 32 6.70 22.15 -7.55
C THR A 32 5.41 21.32 -7.53
N VAL A 33 4.79 21.17 -6.36
CA VAL A 33 3.49 20.50 -6.21
C VAL A 33 2.39 21.55 -6.09
N LEU A 34 1.38 21.45 -6.95
CA LEU A 34 0.21 22.31 -6.99
C LEU A 34 -0.99 21.51 -6.52
N ASP A 35 -1.57 21.88 -5.39
CA ASP A 35 -2.81 21.29 -4.87
C ASP A 35 -3.85 22.40 -4.64
N ARG A 36 -5.12 22.08 -4.89
CA ARG A 36 -6.24 22.99 -4.74
C ARG A 36 -6.79 23.01 -3.30
N GLU A 37 -6.76 21.88 -2.60
CA GLU A 37 -7.48 21.69 -1.34
C GLU A 37 -6.54 21.72 -0.12
N GLY A 38 -6.44 22.87 0.55
CA GLY A 38 -5.80 22.99 1.87
C GLY A 38 -4.28 22.70 1.92
N GLY A 39 -3.68 22.29 0.81
CA GLY A 39 -2.28 21.90 0.70
C GLY A 39 -2.11 20.39 0.44
N PRO A 40 -0.89 19.94 0.10
CA PRO A 40 -0.64 18.52 -0.17
C PRO A 40 -1.00 17.63 1.03
N GLY A 41 -1.65 16.50 0.75
CA GLY A 41 -2.03 15.49 1.75
C GLY A 41 -3.24 15.83 2.62
N VAL A 42 -3.82 17.03 2.51
CA VAL A 42 -4.94 17.48 3.36
C VAL A 42 -6.31 17.01 2.84
N GLY A 43 -6.47 16.97 1.52
CA GLY A 43 -7.75 16.71 0.85
C GLY A 43 -7.80 15.46 -0.03
N GLY A 44 -8.96 15.27 -0.66
CA GLY A 44 -9.20 14.23 -1.65
C GLY A 44 -9.18 12.78 -1.15
N ALA A 45 -9.12 11.84 -2.09
CA ALA A 45 -9.22 10.41 -1.82
C ALA A 45 -8.12 9.87 -0.90
N SER A 46 -6.93 10.48 -0.93
CA SER A 46 -5.80 10.06 -0.09
C SER A 46 -6.03 10.37 1.39
N ALA A 47 -6.69 11.49 1.73
CA ALA A 47 -6.96 11.88 3.11
C ALA A 47 -8.04 11.00 3.79
N VAL A 48 -8.91 10.38 3.00
CA VAL A 48 -10.02 9.53 3.49
C VAL A 48 -9.77 8.02 3.30
N ALA A 49 -8.60 7.63 2.79
CA ALA A 49 -8.28 6.24 2.52
C ALA A 49 -8.07 5.45 3.84
N GLY A 50 -8.56 4.21 3.88
CA GLY A 50 -8.42 3.33 5.06
C GLY A 50 -7.01 2.73 5.29
N GLY A 51 -6.03 3.08 4.46
CA GLY A 51 -4.63 2.67 4.66
C GLY A 51 -4.29 1.19 4.43
N LEU A 52 -5.21 0.40 3.87
CA LEU A 52 -4.98 -1.03 3.57
C LEU A 52 -4.20 -1.19 2.26
N LEU A 53 -3.07 -1.91 2.32
CA LEU A 53 -2.23 -2.19 1.15
C LEU A 53 -2.09 -3.70 0.93
N HIS A 54 -2.42 -4.14 -0.29
CA HIS A 54 -2.16 -5.51 -0.76
C HIS A 54 -2.21 -5.56 -2.30
N PRO A 55 -1.62 -6.58 -2.94
CA PRO A 55 -1.42 -6.58 -4.39
C PRO A 55 -2.56 -7.28 -5.14
N PHE A 56 -3.68 -7.57 -4.47
CA PHE A 56 -4.76 -8.39 -5.02
C PHE A 56 -5.99 -7.54 -5.35
N SER A 57 -6.70 -7.92 -6.40
CA SER A 57 -8.02 -7.38 -6.72
C SER A 57 -9.10 -7.88 -5.73
N PRO A 58 -10.31 -7.30 -5.75
CA PRO A 58 -11.47 -7.87 -5.05
C PRO A 58 -11.78 -9.32 -5.45
N ARG A 59 -11.31 -9.78 -6.63
CA ARG A 59 -11.47 -11.17 -7.08
C ARG A 59 -10.30 -12.09 -6.71
N GLY A 60 -9.36 -11.60 -5.89
CA GLY A 60 -8.21 -12.40 -5.43
C GLY A 60 -7.13 -12.64 -6.49
N LYS A 61 -7.22 -11.99 -7.65
CA LYS A 61 -6.18 -12.02 -8.68
C LYS A 61 -5.13 -10.96 -8.41
N LEU A 62 -3.87 -11.26 -8.67
CA LEU A 62 -2.80 -10.26 -8.65
C LEU A 62 -3.15 -9.12 -9.63
N VAL A 63 -3.11 -7.87 -9.15
CA VAL A 63 -3.32 -6.71 -10.02
C VAL A 63 -2.10 -6.49 -10.91
N HIS A 64 -2.30 -5.83 -12.05
CA HIS A 64 -1.18 -5.47 -12.92
C HIS A 64 -0.18 -4.60 -12.14
N MET A 65 1.10 -4.99 -12.18
CA MET A 65 2.17 -4.40 -11.37
C MET A 65 1.89 -4.38 -9.86
N GLY A 66 1.07 -5.31 -9.36
CA GLY A 66 0.65 -5.32 -7.95
C GLY A 66 1.81 -5.54 -6.99
N ARG A 67 2.81 -6.34 -7.38
CA ARG A 67 4.00 -6.62 -6.58
C ARG A 67 4.90 -5.39 -6.49
N GLU A 68 5.23 -4.83 -7.64
CA GLU A 68 6.06 -3.64 -7.77
C GLU A 68 5.39 -2.44 -7.10
N GLY A 69 4.07 -2.31 -7.23
CA GLY A 69 3.28 -1.28 -6.58
C GLY A 69 3.27 -1.43 -5.06
N LEU A 70 3.12 -2.65 -4.53
CA LEU A 70 3.19 -2.89 -3.09
C LEU A 70 4.59 -2.62 -2.53
N GLU A 71 5.64 -3.07 -3.21
CA GLU A 71 7.03 -2.82 -2.82
C GLU A 71 7.35 -1.32 -2.79
N ALA A 72 6.97 -0.59 -3.85
CA ALA A 72 7.15 0.85 -3.91
C ALA A 72 6.35 1.59 -2.82
N ALA A 73 5.12 1.16 -2.55
CA ALA A 73 4.31 1.72 -1.46
C ALA A 73 4.93 1.45 -0.09
N ASN A 74 5.47 0.25 0.15
CA ASN A 74 6.16 -0.10 1.39
C ASN A 74 7.43 0.74 1.59
N ASP A 75 8.23 0.98 0.53
CA ASP A 75 9.40 1.89 0.58
C ASP A 75 9.00 3.33 0.93
N LEU A 76 7.90 3.82 0.35
CA LEU A 76 7.34 5.15 0.66
C LEU A 76 6.94 5.26 2.12
N ILE A 77 6.16 4.30 2.61
CA ILE A 77 5.69 4.27 3.99
C ILE A 77 6.88 4.17 4.93
N SER A 78 7.80 3.23 4.71
CA SER A 78 9.00 3.03 5.54
C SER A 78 9.82 4.31 5.65
N SER A 79 9.95 5.06 4.56
CA SER A 79 10.59 6.38 4.57
C SER A 79 9.78 7.43 5.34
N ALA A 80 8.45 7.39 5.27
CA ALA A 80 7.58 8.31 6.02
C ALA A 80 7.59 8.02 7.53
N GLN A 81 7.73 6.77 7.95
CA GLN A 81 7.78 6.39 9.37
C GLN A 81 8.95 7.03 10.13
N THR A 82 10.04 7.40 9.44
CA THR A 82 11.17 8.10 10.07
C THR A 82 10.86 9.55 10.41
N HIS A 83 9.77 10.10 9.84
CA HIS A 83 9.36 11.49 10.00
C HIS A 83 7.99 11.65 10.69
N GLU A 84 7.11 10.65 10.59
CA GLU A 84 5.76 10.65 11.19
C GLU A 84 5.53 9.37 11.99
N ARG A 85 5.46 9.50 13.32
CA ARG A 85 5.28 8.36 14.25
C ARG A 85 3.91 7.68 14.10
N GLY A 86 2.90 8.39 13.62
CA GLY A 86 1.58 7.84 13.32
C GLY A 86 1.55 6.99 12.06
N CYS A 87 2.59 7.02 11.23
CA CYS A 87 2.70 6.18 10.04
C CYS A 87 3.15 4.78 10.45
N VAL A 88 2.30 3.78 10.22
CA VAL A 88 2.57 2.38 10.63
C VAL A 88 2.47 1.45 9.43
N LEU A 89 3.56 0.75 9.13
CA LEU A 89 3.56 -0.38 8.23
C LEU A 89 3.27 -1.67 9.01
N ARG A 90 2.29 -2.45 8.54
CA ARG A 90 1.98 -3.79 9.05
C ARG A 90 2.25 -4.80 7.95
N ASP A 91 2.75 -5.97 8.34
CA ASP A 91 3.15 -7.06 7.46
C ASP A 91 2.01 -8.04 7.14
N ARG A 92 0.85 -7.90 7.82
CA ARG A 92 -0.26 -8.84 7.69
C ARG A 92 -1.61 -8.14 7.58
N ILE A 93 -2.45 -8.65 6.69
CA ILE A 93 -3.87 -8.34 6.62
C ILE A 93 -4.68 -9.63 6.53
N TYR A 94 -5.84 -9.66 7.20
CA TYR A 94 -6.74 -10.80 7.17
C TYR A 94 -7.93 -10.52 6.26
N ARG A 95 -8.21 -11.45 5.36
CA ARG A 95 -9.35 -11.36 4.45
C ARG A 95 -10.31 -12.51 4.74
N VAL A 96 -11.43 -12.19 5.39
CA VAL A 96 -12.39 -13.18 5.88
C VAL A 96 -13.21 -13.75 4.72
N ALA A 97 -13.31 -15.07 4.63
CA ALA A 97 -14.22 -15.76 3.73
C ALA A 97 -15.62 -15.82 4.36
N LEU A 98 -16.58 -15.08 3.81
CA LEU A 98 -17.95 -15.02 4.35
C LEU A 98 -18.94 -15.95 3.61
N THR A 99 -18.53 -16.50 2.47
CA THR A 99 -19.34 -17.36 1.62
C THR A 99 -18.50 -18.51 1.07
N GLU A 100 -19.13 -19.62 0.67
CA GLU A 100 -18.45 -20.75 0.00
C GLU A 100 -17.70 -20.31 -1.26
N ALA A 101 -18.26 -19.36 -2.02
CA ALA A 101 -17.59 -18.76 -3.17
C ALA A 101 -16.29 -18.04 -2.76
N ASN A 102 -16.28 -17.34 -1.61
CA ASN A 102 -15.05 -16.74 -1.08
C ASN A 102 -14.05 -17.79 -0.64
N VAL A 103 -14.50 -18.90 -0.03
CA VAL A 103 -13.60 -19.99 0.37
C VAL A 103 -12.86 -20.53 -0.85
N VAL A 104 -13.57 -20.86 -1.92
CA VAL A 104 -12.96 -21.35 -3.17
C VAL A 104 -12.01 -20.32 -3.76
N GLN A 105 -12.45 -19.05 -3.87
CA GLN A 105 -11.64 -17.98 -4.45
C GLN A 105 -10.36 -17.71 -3.66
N LEU A 106 -10.44 -17.58 -2.33
CA LEU A 106 -9.31 -17.20 -1.49
C LEU A 106 -8.33 -18.36 -1.30
N LYS A 107 -8.80 -19.61 -1.23
CA LYS A 107 -7.93 -20.79 -1.29
C LYS A 107 -7.16 -20.83 -2.60
N ARG A 108 -7.83 -20.53 -3.72
CA ARG A 108 -7.15 -20.42 -5.01
C ARG A 108 -6.10 -19.32 -5.01
N THR A 109 -6.39 -18.13 -4.50
CA THR A 109 -5.39 -17.05 -4.38
C THR A 109 -4.16 -17.49 -3.59
N ALA A 110 -4.35 -18.16 -2.45
CA ALA A 110 -3.24 -18.67 -1.63
C ALA A 110 -2.45 -19.78 -2.35
N SER A 111 -3.11 -20.61 -3.15
CA SER A 111 -2.44 -21.63 -3.95
C SER A 111 -1.69 -21.07 -5.16
N ASP A 112 -2.24 -20.05 -5.82
CA ASP A 112 -1.65 -19.42 -7.02
C ASP A 112 -0.49 -18.47 -6.62
N HIS A 113 -0.48 -17.95 -5.39
CA HIS A 113 0.50 -16.98 -4.88
C HIS A 113 0.94 -17.30 -3.43
N PRO A 114 1.54 -18.48 -3.17
CA PRO A 114 1.91 -18.92 -1.81
C PRO A 114 2.93 -18.01 -1.12
N GLU A 115 3.70 -17.25 -1.88
CA GLU A 115 4.68 -16.28 -1.39
C GLU A 115 4.06 -14.94 -0.96
N LEU A 116 2.78 -14.69 -1.27
CA LEU A 116 2.06 -13.45 -0.93
C LEU A 116 0.83 -13.69 -0.06
N ALA A 117 0.28 -14.91 -0.06
CA ALA A 117 -0.94 -15.23 0.66
C ALA A 117 -0.92 -16.66 1.18
N THR A 118 -1.50 -16.85 2.36
CA THR A 118 -1.68 -18.17 2.98
C THR A 118 -3.14 -18.32 3.39
N TRP A 119 -3.70 -19.51 3.18
CA TRP A 119 -5.03 -19.85 3.69
C TRP A 119 -4.92 -20.27 5.15
N LEU A 120 -5.71 -19.62 6.01
CA LEU A 120 -5.80 -19.95 7.44
C LEU A 120 -7.19 -20.49 7.74
N SER A 121 -7.26 -21.60 8.46
CA SER A 121 -8.50 -22.12 9.00
C SER A 121 -9.00 -21.29 10.18
N ALA A 122 -10.25 -21.49 10.59
CA ALA A 122 -10.78 -20.86 11.80
C ALA A 122 -9.99 -21.24 13.06
N GLU A 123 -9.42 -22.44 13.09
CA GLU A 123 -8.55 -22.87 14.19
C GLU A 123 -7.20 -22.15 14.17
N ASP A 124 -6.59 -21.97 12.99
CA ASP A 124 -5.34 -21.23 12.85
C ASP A 124 -5.50 -19.77 13.32
N ILE A 125 -6.59 -19.11 12.92
CA ILE A 125 -6.89 -17.74 13.37
C ILE A 125 -7.16 -17.68 14.87
N ARG A 126 -7.87 -18.66 15.45
CA ARG A 126 -8.07 -18.71 16.92
C ARG A 126 -6.75 -18.88 17.66
N ARG A 127 -5.81 -19.66 17.12
CA ARG A 127 -4.47 -19.81 17.72
C ARG A 127 -3.62 -18.55 17.58
N GLU A 128 -3.68 -17.86 16.44
CA GLU A 128 -2.92 -16.63 16.20
C GLU A 128 -3.46 -15.41 16.94
N CYS A 129 -4.79 -15.23 16.94
CA CYS A 129 -5.44 -14.04 17.50
C CYS A 129 -6.04 -14.26 18.89
N GLY A 130 -6.27 -15.51 19.29
CA GLY A 130 -6.91 -15.88 20.56
C GLY A 130 -5.95 -16.19 21.71
N ALA A 131 -4.63 -15.99 21.54
CA ALA A 131 -3.66 -16.00 22.64
C ALA A 131 -3.71 -14.71 23.48
N GLY A 132 -4.92 -14.23 23.76
CA GLY A 132 -5.23 -13.15 24.67
C GLY A 132 -6.25 -13.64 25.69
N GLU A 133 -5.78 -14.45 26.64
CA GLU A 133 -6.34 -14.55 27.99
C GLU A 133 -5.42 -13.76 28.93
#